data_AF-A0A1R2C6H7-F1
#
_entry.id   AF-A0A1R2C6H7-F1
#
_cell.length_a   1.000
_cell.length_b   1.000
_cell.length_c   1.000
_cell.angle_alpha   90.00
_cell.angle_beta   90.00
_cell.angle_gamma   90.00
#
_symmetry.space_group_name_H-M   'P 1'
#
loop_
_entity.id
_entity.type
_entity.pdbx_description
1 polymer ?
#
loop_
_entity_poly.entity_id
_entity_poly.type
_entity_poly.pdbx_seq_one_letter_code
_entity_poly.pdbx_strand_id
1 'polypeptide(L)'
;MCKSNILCQSLDGKCACKPTAFQSGIVKPVPVPMTVPSDSNFMGALFKMIVQQNEFIKSIADQTKSALEKISELTEKRSGNMAQPTSIVSEEATTPSVLLRYLCADKTYFTHSLELGEKIPMPAYKERSFSVLVNILDSNGNKVRLPNSIVFKVMLYTADNPPKNLSINTSGDKIMRGTLEVEGNSEIFFKKIIIKEVTSHFRNGSFFFVVVPKDAGYIKPLIVEDFVIKARKITNECPKKKCKVQEEILNEKIYD
;
A
#
# COMPACT_ATOMS: atom_id res chain seq x y z
N MET A 1 30.82 -20.19 13.25
CA MET A 1 30.15 -19.25 12.33
C MET A 1 31.05 -18.03 12.12
N CYS A 2 31.35 -17.69 10.87
CA CYS A 2 32.22 -16.55 10.56
C CYS A 2 31.61 -15.23 11.05
N LYS A 3 32.40 -14.41 11.76
CA LYS A 3 31.94 -13.09 12.25
C LYS A 3 31.84 -12.03 11.16
N SER A 4 32.51 -12.23 10.02
CA SER A 4 32.60 -11.23 8.95
C SER A 4 31.58 -11.42 7.83
N ASN A 5 30.95 -12.61 7.74
CA ASN A 5 29.94 -12.90 6.72
C ASN A 5 28.97 -13.97 7.24
N ILE A 6 27.71 -13.58 7.46
CA ILE A 6 26.65 -14.43 8.02
C ILE A 6 26.21 -15.57 7.07
N LEU A 7 26.59 -15.49 5.79
CA LEU A 7 26.33 -16.53 4.79
C LEU A 7 27.54 -17.45 4.59
N CYS A 8 28.60 -17.30 5.38
CA CYS A 8 29.77 -18.16 5.30
C CYS A 8 29.48 -19.54 5.90
N GLN A 9 29.59 -20.59 5.08
CA GLN A 9 29.31 -21.97 5.46
C GLN A 9 30.50 -22.67 6.17
N SER A 10 31.61 -21.96 6.38
CA SER A 10 32.77 -22.47 7.10
C SER A 10 32.49 -22.55 8.61
N LEU A 11 32.65 -23.75 9.18
CA LEU A 11 32.45 -24.00 10.61
C LEU A 11 33.73 -23.78 11.45
N ASP A 12 34.91 -24.03 10.86
CA ASP A 12 36.19 -24.07 11.57
C ASP A 12 36.93 -22.72 11.65
N GLY A 13 36.31 -21.63 11.18
CA GLY A 13 36.86 -20.28 11.29
C GLY A 13 38.06 -19.97 10.37
N LYS A 14 38.56 -20.94 9.60
CA LYS A 14 39.62 -20.77 8.58
C LYS A 14 39.10 -20.27 7.23
N CYS A 15 38.07 -19.43 7.22
CA CYS A 15 37.55 -18.85 5.99
C CYS A 15 38.43 -17.69 5.53
N ALA A 16 38.69 -17.58 4.22
CA ALA A 16 39.37 -16.42 3.62
C ALA A 16 38.46 -15.17 3.50
N CYS A 17 37.35 -15.14 4.25
CA CYS A 17 36.45 -14.00 4.32
C CYS A 17 37.20 -12.83 4.96
N LYS A 18 37.83 -12.00 4.14
CA LYS A 18 38.44 -10.75 4.58
C LYS A 18 37.35 -9.92 5.26
N PRO A 19 37.64 -9.26 6.39
CA PRO A 19 36.78 -8.18 6.84
C PRO A 19 36.76 -7.18 5.70
N THR A 20 35.66 -7.14 4.95
CA THR A 20 35.37 -5.98 4.12
C THR A 20 35.43 -4.84 5.10
N ALA A 21 36.43 -3.96 4.94
CA ALA A 21 36.43 -2.70 5.63
C ALA A 21 35.14 -2.01 5.20
N PHE A 22 34.07 -2.24 5.94
CA PHE A 22 33.07 -1.24 6.17
C PHE A 22 33.89 -0.08 6.69
N GLN A 23 34.26 0.81 5.77
CA GLN A 23 34.63 2.15 6.15
C GLN A 23 33.45 2.63 6.97
N SER A 24 33.64 2.61 8.28
CA SER A 24 32.85 3.36 9.22
C SER A 24 33.08 4.82 8.86
N GLY A 25 32.32 5.29 7.86
CA GLY A 25 32.12 6.70 7.55
C GLY A 25 31.26 7.39 8.59
N ILE A 26 31.02 6.76 9.75
CA ILE A 26 30.65 7.47 10.97
C ILE A 26 31.94 8.11 11.47
N VAL A 27 32.21 9.30 10.94
CA VAL A 27 33.11 10.25 11.58
C VAL A 27 32.56 10.46 12.98
N LYS A 28 33.21 9.88 13.99
CA LYS A 28 32.91 10.21 15.38
C LYS A 28 33.09 11.73 15.52
N PRO A 29 32.10 12.47 16.05
CA PRO A 29 32.30 13.89 16.31
C PRO A 29 33.47 14.02 17.26
N VAL A 30 34.54 14.66 16.78
CA VAL A 30 35.69 15.00 17.61
C VAL A 30 35.19 15.99 18.66
N PRO A 31 35.33 15.71 19.97
CA PRO A 31 34.97 16.68 20.98
C PRO A 31 35.89 17.88 20.83
N VAL A 32 35.34 19.03 20.46
CA VAL A 32 36.08 20.28 20.41
C VAL A 32 36.30 20.73 21.86
N PRO A 33 37.55 20.92 22.32
CA PRO A 33 37.79 21.58 23.59
C PRO A 33 37.26 23.00 23.48
N MET A 34 36.31 23.37 24.35
CA MET A 34 35.91 24.76 24.55
C MET A 34 37.06 25.48 25.24
N THR A 35 38.08 25.85 24.47
CA THR A 35 39.04 26.87 24.86
C THR A 35 38.67 28.14 24.11
N VAL A 36 38.26 29.14 24.88
CA VAL A 36 38.09 30.52 24.41
C VAL A 36 39.50 31.08 24.20
N PRO A 37 39.84 31.59 23.00
CA PRO A 37 40.58 32.85 23.00
C PRO A 37 40.28 33.77 21.80
N SER A 38 40.19 35.07 22.10
CA SER A 38 40.48 36.22 21.23
C SER A 38 39.79 36.28 19.85
N ASP A 39 38.97 37.32 19.68
CA ASP A 39 38.07 37.58 18.54
C ASP A 39 38.67 37.54 17.12
N SER A 40 40.00 37.58 16.94
CA SER A 40 40.60 37.49 15.60
C SER A 40 40.61 36.08 15.00
N ASN A 41 40.54 35.02 15.83
CA ASN A 41 40.65 33.64 15.38
C ASN A 41 39.29 32.97 15.07
N PHE A 42 38.19 33.56 15.55
CA PHE A 42 36.85 33.02 15.36
C PHE A 42 36.37 33.11 13.90
N MET A 43 36.58 34.26 13.24
CA MET A 43 36.22 34.43 11.83
C MET A 43 37.03 33.50 10.92
N GLY A 44 38.30 33.23 11.27
CA GLY A 44 39.12 32.24 10.56
C GLY A 44 38.59 30.81 10.73
N ALA A 45 38.06 30.46 11.92
CA ALA A 45 37.43 29.18 12.16
C ALA A 45 36.09 29.03 11.40
N LEU A 46 35.26 30.08 11.36
CA LEU A 46 34.02 30.10 10.58
C LEU A 46 34.30 29.99 9.07
N PHE A 47 35.29 30.71 8.56
CA PHE A 47 35.66 30.63 7.14
C PHE A 47 36.12 29.20 6.77
N LYS A 48 36.95 28.58 7.61
CA LYS A 48 37.36 27.17 7.42
C LYS A 48 36.18 26.21 7.46
N MET A 49 35.21 26.43 8.34
CA MET A 49 33.99 25.63 8.44
C MET A 49 33.12 25.76 7.18
N ILE A 50 32.92 26.98 6.68
CA ILE A 50 32.14 27.23 5.45
C ILE A 50 32.82 26.58 4.24
N VAL A 51 34.15 26.69 4.13
CA VAL A 51 34.91 26.04 3.05
C VAL A 51 34.76 24.52 3.11
N GLN A 52 34.83 23.92 4.31
CA GLN A 52 34.61 22.48 4.49
C GLN A 52 33.18 22.05 4.12
N GLN A 53 32.17 22.84 4.50
CA GLN A 53 30.78 22.56 4.12
C GLN A 53 30.57 22.64 2.60
N ASN A 54 31.21 23.60 1.92
CA ASN A 54 31.11 23.72 0.47
C ASN A 54 31.75 22.54 -0.27
N GLU A 55 32.90 22.04 0.20
CA GLU A 55 33.53 20.83 -0.35
C GLU A 55 32.68 19.59 -0.09
N PHE A 56 32.03 19.50 1.07
CA PHE A 56 31.10 18.42 1.37
C PHE A 56 29.86 18.44 0.47
N ILE A 57 29.28 19.63 0.21
CA ILE A 57 28.14 19.79 -0.71
C ILE A 57 28.51 19.38 -2.13
N LYS A 58 29.70 19.75 -2.62
CA LYS A 58 30.20 19.29 -3.93
C LYS A 58 30.31 17.77 -3.98
N SER A 59 30.88 17.16 -2.94
CA SER A 59 30.99 15.70 -2.86
C SER A 59 29.62 15.01 -2.89
N ILE A 60 28.62 15.56 -2.21
CA ILE A 60 27.23 15.05 -2.28
C ILE A 60 26.67 15.19 -3.69
N ALA A 61 26.88 16.34 -4.34
CA ALA A 61 26.40 16.58 -5.70
C ALA A 61 27.00 15.57 -6.68
N ASP A 62 28.31 15.30 -6.58
CA ASP A 62 29.01 14.33 -7.42
C ASP A 62 28.54 12.89 -7.14
N GLN A 63 28.33 12.52 -5.88
CA GLN A 63 27.76 11.22 -5.51
C GLN A 63 26.33 11.06 -6.03
N THR A 64 25.52 12.12 -5.96
CA THR A 64 24.14 12.13 -6.47
C THR A 64 24.12 11.98 -7.99
N LYS A 65 25.00 12.69 -8.70
CA LYS A 65 25.17 12.58 -10.15
C LYS A 65 25.60 11.17 -10.56
N SER A 66 26.60 10.60 -9.89
CA SER A 66 27.07 9.23 -10.16
C SER A 66 25.99 8.18 -9.87
N ALA A 67 25.18 8.37 -8.82
CA ALA A 67 24.05 7.50 -8.53
C ALA A 67 22.97 7.60 -9.64
N LEU A 68 22.69 8.81 -10.12
CA LEU A 68 21.73 9.04 -11.20
C LEU A 68 22.18 8.38 -12.50
N GLU A 69 23.45 8.52 -12.86
CA GLU A 69 24.06 7.89 -14.03
C GLU A 69 23.98 6.36 -13.94
N LYS A 70 24.30 5.76 -12.79
CA LYS A 70 24.17 4.31 -12.57
C LYS A 70 22.73 3.82 -12.67
N ILE A 71 21.76 4.59 -12.18
CA ILE A 71 20.33 4.26 -12.32
C ILE A 71 19.90 4.33 -13.78
N SER A 72 20.36 5.35 -14.53
CA SER A 72 20.09 5.49 -15.96
C SER A 72 20.65 4.31 -16.75
N GLU A 73 21.91 3.94 -16.52
CA GLU A 73 22.56 2.79 -17.19
C GLU A 73 21.86 1.46 -16.88
N LEU A 74 21.40 1.25 -15.63
CA LEU A 74 20.65 0.06 -15.25
C LEU A 74 19.27 0.01 -15.92
N THR A 75 18.65 1.17 -16.14
CA THR A 75 17.35 1.29 -16.80
C THR A 75 17.49 1.03 -18.31
N GLU A 76 18.53 1.55 -18.95
CA GLU A 76 18.84 1.32 -20.36
C GLU A 76 19.28 -0.13 -20.62
N LYS A 77 20.15 -0.71 -19.79
CA LYS A 77 20.56 -2.13 -19.91
C LYS A 77 19.40 -3.11 -19.68
N ARG A 78 18.39 -2.74 -18.91
CA ARG A 78 17.17 -3.54 -18.72
C ARG A 78 16.22 -3.46 -19.93
N SER A 79 16.36 -2.45 -20.79
CA SER A 79 15.53 -2.26 -21.98
C SER A 79 15.99 -3.05 -23.21
N GLY A 80 17.14 -3.74 -23.15
CA GLY A 80 17.71 -4.49 -24.27
C GLY A 80 17.16 -5.91 -24.50
N ASN A 81 16.43 -6.50 -23.55
CA ASN A 81 15.93 -7.88 -23.63
C ASN A 81 14.43 -7.98 -23.29
N MET A 82 13.59 -7.36 -24.10
CA MET A 82 12.25 -7.87 -24.48
C MET A 82 11.65 -6.88 -25.46
N ALA A 83 11.57 -7.29 -26.72
CA ALA A 83 10.76 -6.59 -27.70
C ALA A 83 9.27 -6.69 -27.29
N GLN A 84 8.72 -5.60 -26.77
CA GLN A 84 7.33 -5.27 -26.95
C GLN A 84 7.23 -3.76 -27.25
N PRO A 85 6.38 -3.36 -28.19
CA PRO A 85 6.37 -2.01 -28.69
C PRO A 85 5.90 -1.06 -27.59
N THR A 86 6.75 -0.11 -27.21
CA THR A 86 6.36 1.14 -26.56
C THR A 86 5.44 1.89 -27.51
N SER A 87 4.16 1.56 -27.44
CA SER A 87 3.12 2.55 -27.70
C SER A 87 3.29 3.64 -26.66
N ILE A 88 3.25 4.87 -27.14
CA ILE A 88 3.09 6.09 -26.35
C ILE A 88 2.02 5.80 -25.30
N VAL A 89 2.41 5.68 -24.04
CA VAL A 89 1.46 5.47 -22.93
C VAL A 89 0.70 6.78 -22.80
N SER A 90 -0.42 6.88 -23.51
CA SER A 90 -1.53 7.71 -23.09
C SER A 90 -1.78 7.35 -21.62
N GLU A 91 -1.86 8.36 -20.75
CA GLU A 91 -2.18 8.18 -19.34
C GLU A 91 -3.66 7.75 -19.14
N GLU A 92 -4.12 6.77 -19.89
CA GLU A 92 -5.45 6.23 -19.79
C GLU A 92 -5.58 5.38 -18.52
N ALA A 93 -6.67 5.64 -17.79
CA ALA A 93 -7.04 4.86 -16.63
C ALA A 93 -7.26 3.39 -16.99
N THR A 94 -6.94 2.48 -16.08
CA THR A 94 -7.24 1.06 -16.23
C THR A 94 -8.74 0.86 -16.41
N THR A 95 -9.12 0.08 -17.41
CA THR A 95 -10.50 -0.38 -17.60
C THR A 95 -10.71 -1.79 -16.99
N PRO A 96 -11.95 -2.21 -16.77
CA PRO A 96 -12.28 -3.51 -16.17
C PRO A 96 -11.82 -4.67 -17.05
N SER A 97 -11.87 -4.50 -18.38
CA SER A 97 -11.39 -5.46 -19.36
C SER A 97 -9.86 -5.60 -19.30
N VAL A 98 -9.13 -4.49 -19.12
CA VAL A 98 -7.68 -4.50 -18.91
C VAL A 98 -7.33 -5.22 -17.60
N LEU A 99 -8.07 -4.96 -16.52
CA LEU A 99 -7.87 -5.65 -15.24
C LEU A 99 -8.19 -7.14 -15.34
N LEU A 100 -9.28 -7.51 -16.03
CA LEU A 100 -9.62 -8.92 -16.25
C LEU A 100 -8.51 -9.66 -17.01
N ARG A 101 -7.98 -9.05 -18.08
CA ARG A 101 -6.84 -9.59 -18.83
C ARG A 101 -5.58 -9.66 -17.96
N TYR A 102 -5.35 -8.68 -17.10
CA TYR A 102 -4.23 -8.72 -16.14
C TYR A 102 -4.35 -9.90 -15.16
N LEU A 103 -5.56 -10.17 -14.66
CA LEU A 103 -5.82 -11.24 -13.69
C LEU A 103 -5.82 -12.64 -14.32
N CYS A 104 -6.38 -12.78 -15.51
CA CYS A 104 -6.63 -14.07 -16.16
C CYS A 104 -5.72 -14.36 -17.36
N ALA A 105 -4.78 -13.45 -17.67
CA ALA A 105 -4.04 -13.43 -18.93
C ALA A 105 -5.00 -13.40 -20.13
N ASP A 106 -4.59 -13.97 -21.26
CA ASP A 106 -5.39 -14.01 -22.50
C ASP A 106 -6.50 -15.09 -22.50
N LYS A 107 -6.96 -15.53 -21.32
CA LYS A 107 -8.10 -16.45 -21.23
C LYS A 107 -9.40 -15.73 -21.56
N THR A 108 -10.01 -16.13 -22.66
CA THR A 108 -11.29 -15.58 -23.14
C THR A 108 -12.50 -16.43 -22.78
N TYR A 109 -12.28 -17.66 -22.28
CA TYR A 109 -13.35 -18.62 -22.01
C TYR A 109 -13.43 -19.01 -20.52
N PHE A 110 -14.62 -18.85 -19.94
CA PHE A 110 -14.94 -19.23 -18.57
C PHE A 110 -16.21 -20.08 -18.59
N THR A 111 -16.23 -21.18 -17.84
CA THR A 111 -17.43 -22.03 -17.72
C THR A 111 -18.40 -21.52 -16.65
N HIS A 112 -17.86 -20.75 -15.69
CA HIS A 112 -18.61 -20.18 -14.58
C HIS A 112 -18.24 -18.72 -14.39
N SER A 113 -19.08 -17.96 -13.69
CA SER A 113 -18.80 -16.58 -13.32
C SER A 113 -19.23 -16.28 -11.89
N LEU A 114 -18.67 -15.21 -11.32
CA LEU A 114 -19.02 -14.72 -9.99
C LEU A 114 -19.93 -13.50 -10.10
N GLU A 115 -21.00 -13.48 -9.30
CA GLU A 115 -21.94 -12.35 -9.21
C GLU A 115 -22.18 -11.95 -7.75
N LEU A 116 -22.41 -10.67 -7.50
CA LEU A 116 -22.84 -10.19 -6.18
C LEU A 116 -24.23 -10.70 -5.83
N GLY A 117 -24.37 -11.42 -4.72
CA GLY A 117 -25.66 -11.82 -4.19
C GLY A 117 -26.41 -10.68 -3.49
N GLU A 118 -25.68 -9.73 -2.93
CA GLU A 118 -26.22 -8.51 -2.33
C GLU A 118 -25.40 -7.29 -2.75
N LYS A 119 -26.05 -6.12 -2.82
CA LYS A 119 -25.38 -4.88 -3.14
C LYS A 119 -24.42 -4.48 -2.03
N ILE A 120 -23.16 -4.23 -2.38
CA ILE A 120 -22.14 -3.72 -1.45
C ILE A 120 -22.37 -2.22 -1.15
N PRO A 121 -21.94 -1.71 0.02
CA PRO A 121 -22.11 -0.30 0.35
C PRO A 121 -21.27 0.58 -0.58
N MET A 122 -21.93 1.53 -1.25
CA MET A 122 -21.27 2.47 -2.16
C MET A 122 -21.82 3.89 -1.90
N PRO A 123 -21.04 4.83 -1.34
CA PRO A 123 -19.64 4.65 -0.91
C PRO A 123 -19.53 3.81 0.37
N ALA A 124 -18.43 3.06 0.49
CA ALA A 124 -17.99 2.48 1.75
C ALA A 124 -17.30 3.55 2.60
N TYR A 125 -17.11 3.25 3.90
CA TYR A 125 -16.46 4.17 4.83
C TYR A 125 -15.23 3.53 5.46
N LYS A 126 -14.15 4.30 5.55
CA LYS A 126 -12.89 3.89 6.19
C LYS A 126 -13.16 3.39 7.61
N GLU A 127 -12.50 2.28 7.97
CA GLU A 127 -12.62 1.59 9.26
C GLU A 127 -14.03 1.08 9.61
N ARG A 128 -15.00 1.11 8.67
CA ARG A 128 -16.31 0.48 8.87
C ARG A 128 -16.33 -0.89 8.21
N SER A 129 -16.82 -1.87 8.95
CA SER A 129 -16.96 -3.23 8.44
C SER A 129 -18.21 -3.35 7.56
N PHE A 130 -18.09 -4.09 6.47
CA PHE A 130 -19.19 -4.54 5.63
C PHE A 130 -19.01 -6.02 5.28
N SER A 131 -20.03 -6.64 4.68
CA SER A 131 -19.95 -8.02 4.23
C SER A 131 -20.30 -8.10 2.75
N VAL A 132 -19.80 -9.12 2.07
CA VAL A 132 -20.02 -9.33 0.63
C VAL A 132 -20.46 -10.77 0.43
N LEU A 133 -21.63 -10.95 -0.18
CA LEU A 133 -22.13 -12.24 -0.63
C LEU A 133 -21.88 -12.37 -2.13
N VAL A 134 -21.28 -13.48 -2.54
CA VAL A 134 -20.98 -13.78 -3.94
C VAL A 134 -21.57 -15.14 -4.30
N ASN A 135 -22.24 -15.22 -5.43
CA ASN A 135 -22.80 -16.46 -5.98
C ASN A 135 -21.97 -16.92 -7.17
N ILE A 136 -21.90 -18.24 -7.35
CA ILE A 136 -21.31 -18.86 -8.54
C ILE A 136 -22.43 -19.11 -9.55
N LEU A 137 -22.27 -18.57 -10.75
CA LEU A 137 -23.20 -18.76 -11.87
C LEU A 137 -22.60 -19.69 -12.93
N ASP A 138 -23.43 -20.50 -13.57
CA ASP A 138 -23.07 -21.24 -14.78
C ASP A 138 -23.04 -20.33 -16.02
N SER A 139 -22.76 -20.92 -17.19
CA SER A 139 -22.82 -20.24 -18.49
C SER A 139 -24.21 -19.71 -18.86
N ASN A 140 -25.27 -20.19 -18.20
CA ASN A 140 -26.65 -19.79 -18.43
C ASN A 140 -27.12 -18.72 -17.42
N GLY A 141 -26.27 -18.30 -16.49
CA GLY A 141 -26.61 -17.33 -15.44
C GLY A 141 -27.36 -17.93 -14.24
N ASN A 142 -27.43 -19.25 -14.10
CA ASN A 142 -28.06 -19.90 -12.96
C ASN A 142 -27.08 -20.09 -11.82
N LYS A 143 -27.53 -19.89 -10.58
CA LYS A 143 -26.75 -20.23 -9.39
C LYS A 143 -26.46 -21.73 -9.36
N VAL A 144 -25.18 -22.09 -9.22
CA VAL A 144 -24.76 -23.49 -9.19
C VAL A 144 -23.92 -23.82 -7.97
N ARG A 145 -23.84 -25.11 -7.69
CA ARG A 145 -22.93 -25.69 -6.70
C ARG A 145 -21.85 -26.47 -7.42
N LEU A 146 -20.60 -26.10 -7.20
CA LEU A 146 -19.43 -26.78 -7.71
C LEU A 146 -19.22 -28.14 -7.01
N PRO A 147 -18.64 -29.12 -7.72
CA PRO A 147 -18.37 -30.45 -7.14
C PRO A 147 -17.33 -30.37 -6.01
N ASN A 148 -16.34 -29.49 -6.14
CA ASN A 148 -15.29 -29.28 -5.17
C ASN A 148 -15.37 -27.88 -4.56
N SER A 149 -14.94 -27.77 -3.31
CA SER A 149 -14.78 -26.50 -2.62
C SER A 149 -13.53 -25.78 -3.09
N ILE A 150 -13.63 -24.46 -3.29
CA ILE A 150 -12.59 -23.61 -3.85
C ILE A 150 -12.36 -22.44 -2.90
N VAL A 151 -11.11 -22.01 -2.77
CA VAL A 151 -10.75 -20.81 -2.02
C VAL A 151 -10.96 -19.58 -2.89
N PHE A 152 -11.73 -18.62 -2.41
CA PHE A 152 -11.93 -17.32 -3.02
C PHE A 152 -11.25 -16.25 -2.19
N LYS A 153 -10.67 -15.25 -2.85
CA LYS A 153 -9.92 -14.16 -2.22
C LYS A 153 -10.41 -12.81 -2.70
N VAL A 154 -10.63 -11.87 -1.79
CA VAL A 154 -10.88 -10.47 -2.16
C VAL A 154 -9.58 -9.68 -2.25
N MET A 155 -9.50 -8.82 -3.25
CA MET A 155 -8.36 -7.96 -3.56
C MET A 155 -8.86 -6.57 -3.94
N LEU A 156 -7.99 -5.56 -3.77
CA LEU A 156 -8.24 -4.19 -4.21
C LEU A 156 -7.18 -3.83 -5.25
N TYR A 157 -7.59 -3.20 -6.35
CA TYR A 157 -6.70 -2.70 -7.38
C TYR A 157 -6.87 -1.20 -7.59
N THR A 158 -5.77 -0.50 -7.89
CA THR A 158 -5.83 0.90 -8.32
C THR A 158 -6.33 1.02 -9.76
N ALA A 159 -6.84 2.21 -10.10
CA ALA A 159 -7.18 2.59 -11.47
C ALA A 159 -5.96 3.01 -12.31
N ASP A 160 -4.74 2.88 -11.78
CA ASP A 160 -3.51 3.12 -12.53
C ASP A 160 -3.34 2.09 -13.63
N ASN A 161 -2.60 2.43 -14.69
CA ASN A 161 -2.18 1.51 -15.72
C ASN A 161 -0.64 1.33 -15.64
N PRO A 162 -0.11 0.14 -15.29
CA PRO A 162 -0.83 -1.10 -15.00
C PRO A 162 -1.56 -1.09 -13.63
N PRO A 163 -2.63 -1.90 -13.47
CA PRO A 163 -3.36 -1.99 -12.21
C PRO A 163 -2.48 -2.54 -11.10
N LYS A 164 -2.42 -1.85 -9.94
CA LYS A 164 -1.62 -2.28 -8.80
C LYS A 164 -2.49 -2.90 -7.71
N ASN A 165 -2.13 -4.10 -7.26
CA ASN A 165 -2.78 -4.72 -6.11
C ASN A 165 -2.40 -3.98 -4.82
N LEU A 166 -3.41 -3.46 -4.12
CA LEU A 166 -3.26 -2.80 -2.84
C LEU A 166 -3.28 -3.82 -1.72
N SER A 167 -2.09 -4.12 -1.18
CA SER A 167 -1.93 -4.96 0.02
C SER A 167 -1.63 -4.14 1.28
N ILE A 168 -0.93 -3.01 1.10
CA ILE A 168 -0.54 -2.07 2.16
C ILE A 168 -1.10 -0.67 1.87
N ASN A 169 -1.36 0.08 2.93
CA ASN A 169 -1.80 1.47 2.87
C ASN A 169 -0.60 2.43 2.81
N THR A 170 -0.84 3.74 2.76
CA THR A 170 0.25 4.74 2.70
C THR A 170 1.11 4.80 3.97
N SER A 171 0.65 4.21 5.07
CA SER A 171 1.38 4.10 6.34
C SER A 171 2.18 2.80 6.49
N GLY A 172 2.12 1.89 5.50
CA GLY A 172 2.79 0.59 5.56
C GLY A 172 2.01 -0.52 6.28
N ASP A 173 0.79 -0.25 6.75
CA ASP A 173 -0.10 -1.24 7.34
C ASP A 173 -0.92 -1.98 6.28
N LYS A 174 -1.41 -3.19 6.61
CA LYS A 174 -2.38 -3.91 5.75
C LYS A 174 -3.61 -3.03 5.45
N ILE A 175 -3.92 -2.86 4.17
CA ILE A 175 -5.02 -1.98 3.71
C ILE A 175 -6.41 -2.57 4.02
N MET A 176 -6.54 -3.89 4.04
CA MET A 176 -7.76 -4.61 4.39
C MET A 176 -7.61 -5.46 5.66
N ARG A 177 -8.71 -5.60 6.40
CA ARG A 177 -8.88 -6.53 7.54
C ARG A 177 -10.20 -7.27 7.41
N GLY A 178 -10.36 -8.37 8.15
CA GLY A 178 -11.57 -9.20 8.15
C GLY A 178 -11.38 -10.53 7.42
N THR A 179 -12.48 -11.13 6.97
CA THR A 179 -12.46 -12.37 6.21
C THR A 179 -12.21 -12.07 4.74
N LEU A 180 -10.95 -12.15 4.30
CA LEU A 180 -10.53 -11.84 2.92
C LEU A 180 -10.35 -13.08 2.06
N GLU A 181 -10.29 -14.27 2.67
CA GLU A 181 -10.21 -15.56 2.01
C GLU A 181 -11.28 -16.48 2.59
N VAL A 182 -12.09 -17.10 1.74
CA VAL A 182 -13.20 -18.00 2.12
C VAL A 182 -13.19 -19.20 1.20
N GLU A 183 -13.36 -20.39 1.76
CA GLU A 183 -13.57 -21.61 1.00
C GLU A 183 -15.07 -21.88 0.83
N GLY A 184 -15.50 -22.22 -0.38
CA GLY A 184 -16.90 -22.53 -0.65
C GLY A 184 -17.12 -23.14 -2.03
N ASN A 185 -18.33 -23.62 -2.29
CA ASN A 185 -18.71 -24.24 -3.56
C ASN A 185 -20.03 -23.75 -4.14
N SER A 186 -20.76 -22.83 -3.52
CA SER A 186 -22.03 -22.33 -4.08
C SER A 186 -22.24 -20.84 -3.80
N GLU A 187 -22.44 -20.49 -2.53
CA GLU A 187 -22.50 -19.11 -2.08
C GLU A 187 -21.29 -18.83 -1.18
N ILE A 188 -20.55 -17.75 -1.47
CA ILE A 188 -19.34 -17.35 -0.78
C ILE A 188 -19.65 -16.08 0.01
N PHE A 189 -19.49 -16.14 1.33
CA PHE A 189 -19.81 -15.01 2.20
C PHE A 189 -18.58 -14.47 2.94
N PHE A 190 -18.11 -13.31 2.51
CA PHE A 190 -17.02 -12.59 3.14
C PHE A 190 -17.57 -11.69 4.24
N LYS A 191 -17.30 -12.03 5.49
CA LYS A 191 -17.79 -11.30 6.67
C LYS A 191 -16.80 -10.24 7.14
N LYS A 192 -17.34 -9.11 7.61
CA LYS A 192 -16.60 -8.07 8.35
C LYS A 192 -15.34 -7.56 7.62
N ILE A 193 -15.41 -7.37 6.30
CA ILE A 193 -14.36 -6.70 5.52
C ILE A 193 -14.27 -5.25 5.99
N ILE A 194 -13.07 -4.80 6.35
CA ILE A 194 -12.76 -3.44 6.76
C ILE A 194 -11.64 -2.93 5.86
N ILE A 195 -11.80 -1.72 5.32
CA ILE A 195 -10.78 -1.07 4.50
C ILE A 195 -10.30 0.19 5.23
N LYS A 196 -8.98 0.30 5.35
CA LYS A 196 -8.28 1.30 6.18
C LYS A 196 -7.85 2.56 5.44
N GLU A 197 -8.11 2.60 4.13
CA GLU A 197 -7.64 3.68 3.28
C GLU A 197 -8.82 4.35 2.57
N VAL A 198 -8.70 5.65 2.33
CA VAL A 198 -9.69 6.40 1.56
C VAL A 198 -9.29 6.45 0.09
N THR A 199 -10.26 6.42 -0.82
CA THR A 199 -9.96 6.40 -2.25
C THR A 199 -9.49 7.75 -2.78
N SER A 200 -9.72 8.85 -2.04
CA SER A 200 -9.26 10.19 -2.42
C SER A 200 -7.74 10.35 -2.51
N HIS A 201 -6.96 9.41 -1.96
CA HIS A 201 -5.50 9.41 -2.10
C HIS A 201 -5.01 8.80 -3.43
N PHE A 202 -5.91 8.25 -4.24
CA PHE A 202 -5.57 7.50 -5.45
C PHE A 202 -6.12 8.18 -6.70
N ARG A 203 -5.49 7.90 -7.83
CA ARG A 203 -5.94 8.36 -9.15
C ARG A 203 -7.41 7.95 -9.36
N ASN A 204 -8.21 8.86 -9.90
CA ASN A 204 -9.65 8.72 -10.13
C ASN A 204 -10.54 8.60 -8.88
N GLY A 205 -9.97 8.59 -7.67
CA GLY A 205 -10.79 8.59 -6.45
C GLY A 205 -11.60 7.32 -6.21
N SER A 206 -11.26 6.20 -6.86
CA SER A 206 -11.94 4.91 -6.75
C SER A 206 -10.97 3.72 -6.80
N PHE A 207 -11.44 2.56 -6.35
CA PHE A 207 -10.75 1.27 -6.50
C PHE A 207 -11.55 0.32 -7.38
N PHE A 208 -10.87 -0.72 -7.87
CA PHE A 208 -11.53 -1.96 -8.27
C PHE A 208 -11.57 -2.91 -7.08
N PHE A 209 -12.77 -3.30 -6.67
CA PHE A 209 -12.96 -4.38 -5.69
C PHE A 209 -13.12 -5.70 -6.44
N VAL A 210 -12.22 -6.65 -6.21
CA VAL A 210 -12.13 -7.87 -6.99
C VAL A 210 -12.27 -9.09 -6.10
N VAL A 211 -13.06 -10.08 -6.51
CA VAL A 211 -13.07 -11.41 -5.91
C VAL A 211 -12.53 -12.40 -6.94
N VAL A 212 -11.42 -13.05 -6.59
CA VAL A 212 -10.73 -14.01 -7.45
C VAL A 212 -10.82 -15.43 -6.88
N PRO A 213 -11.09 -16.44 -7.73
CA PRO A 213 -10.96 -17.84 -7.35
C PRO A 213 -9.46 -18.25 -7.35
N LYS A 214 -9.03 -18.98 -6.33
CA LYS A 214 -7.67 -19.52 -6.25
C LYS A 214 -7.61 -20.86 -6.98
N ASP A 215 -6.62 -21.01 -7.85
CA ASP A 215 -6.33 -22.25 -8.60
C ASP A 215 -7.51 -22.77 -9.47
N ALA A 216 -8.50 -21.92 -9.75
CA ALA A 216 -9.70 -22.26 -10.54
C ALA A 216 -9.93 -21.25 -11.66
N GLY A 217 -9.02 -21.24 -12.64
CA GLY A 217 -9.05 -20.31 -13.77
C GLY A 217 -10.16 -20.54 -14.81
N TYR A 218 -11.10 -21.44 -14.54
CA TYR A 218 -12.32 -21.65 -15.35
C TYR A 218 -13.50 -20.81 -14.84
N ILE A 219 -13.36 -20.18 -13.67
CA ILE A 219 -14.35 -19.27 -13.07
C ILE A 219 -13.91 -17.84 -13.34
N LYS A 220 -14.78 -17.04 -13.96
CA LYS A 220 -14.54 -15.62 -14.20
C LYS A 220 -14.55 -14.85 -12.87
N PRO A 221 -13.49 -14.08 -12.54
CA PRO A 221 -13.48 -13.21 -11.36
C PRO A 221 -14.60 -12.17 -11.37
N LEU A 222 -15.04 -11.78 -10.19
CA LEU A 222 -15.93 -10.62 -10.02
C LEU A 222 -15.07 -9.36 -9.93
N ILE A 223 -15.35 -8.36 -10.76
CA ILE A 223 -14.74 -7.04 -10.72
C ILE A 223 -15.85 -6.03 -10.48
N VAL A 224 -15.78 -5.31 -9.36
CA VAL A 224 -16.67 -4.20 -9.05
C VAL A 224 -15.89 -2.90 -9.21
N GLU A 225 -16.36 -2.08 -10.12
CA GLU A 225 -15.77 -0.81 -10.51
C GLU A 225 -16.24 0.33 -9.61
N ASP A 226 -15.56 1.48 -9.69
CA ASP A 226 -15.94 2.69 -8.98
C ASP A 226 -16.20 2.50 -7.49
N PHE A 227 -15.44 1.61 -6.86
CA PHE A 227 -15.60 1.31 -5.45
C PHE A 227 -14.98 2.43 -4.61
N VAL A 228 -15.79 3.41 -4.22
CA VAL A 228 -15.39 4.62 -3.50
C VAL A 228 -15.41 4.42 -1.98
N ILE A 229 -14.33 4.85 -1.30
CA ILE A 229 -14.20 4.78 0.16
C ILE A 229 -13.98 6.18 0.74
N LYS A 230 -14.93 6.63 1.57
CA LYS A 230 -14.89 7.95 2.22
C LYS A 230 -14.40 7.87 3.65
N ALA A 231 -13.81 8.96 4.16
CA ALA A 231 -13.27 9.02 5.52
C ALA A 231 -14.35 8.90 6.62
N ARG A 232 -15.49 9.60 6.44
CA ARG A 232 -16.58 9.68 7.43
C ARG A 232 -17.93 9.73 6.73
N LYS A 233 -18.96 9.16 7.36
CA LYS A 233 -20.35 9.38 6.97
C LYS A 233 -20.72 10.79 7.41
N ILE A 234 -21.04 11.65 6.45
CA ILE A 234 -21.58 12.98 6.75
C ILE A 234 -23.01 12.74 7.21
N THR A 235 -23.23 12.77 8.53
CA THR A 235 -24.58 12.79 9.09
C THR A 235 -25.06 14.24 8.96
N ASN A 236 -26.10 14.49 8.17
CA ASN A 236 -26.71 15.82 8.01
C ASN A 236 -27.45 16.32 9.27
N GLU A 237 -27.20 15.72 10.42
CA GLU A 237 -27.71 16.22 11.68
C GLU A 237 -26.82 17.37 12.14
N CYS A 238 -27.36 18.59 12.09
CA CYS A 238 -26.75 19.75 12.73
C CYS A 238 -26.25 19.35 14.12
N PRO A 239 -25.01 19.68 14.51
CA PRO A 239 -24.51 19.41 15.85
C PRO A 239 -25.42 20.15 16.85
N LYS A 240 -26.35 19.41 17.47
CA LYS A 240 -27.18 19.94 18.56
C LYS A 240 -26.23 20.20 19.72
N LYS A 241 -25.83 21.47 19.90
CA LYS A 241 -25.23 21.95 21.16
C LYS A 241 -26.13 21.45 22.29
N LYS A 242 -25.60 20.61 23.17
CA LYS A 242 -26.29 20.24 24.42
C LYS A 242 -26.53 21.54 25.18
N CYS A 243 -27.78 22.00 25.23
CA CYS A 243 -28.19 23.04 26.16
C CYS A 243 -28.06 22.44 27.57
N LYS A 244 -27.18 23.01 28.40
CA LYS A 244 -27.16 22.72 29.83
C LYS A 244 -28.46 23.30 30.40
N VAL A 245 -29.40 22.44 30.77
CA VAL A 245 -30.51 22.84 31.63
C VAL A 245 -29.93 22.99 33.03
N GLN A 246 -30.01 24.20 33.60
CA GLN A 246 -29.75 24.45 35.01
C GLN A 246 -30.96 23.91 35.81
N GLU A 247 -30.76 22.85 36.58
CA GLU A 247 -31.63 22.47 37.68
C GLU A 247 -31.11 23.16 38.95
N GLU A 248 -31.77 24.23 39.41
CA GLU A 248 -31.66 24.68 40.79
C GLU A 248 -33.06 25.03 41.36
N ILE A 249 -33.63 24.02 42.01
CA ILE A 249 -34.21 24.02 43.36
C ILE A 249 -35.42 24.92 43.64
N LEU A 250 -36.61 24.30 43.62
CA LEU A 250 -37.78 24.74 44.39
C LEU A 250 -37.56 24.35 45.87
N ASN A 251 -37.22 25.33 46.69
CA ASN A 251 -37.26 25.24 48.15
C ASN A 251 -38.71 25.37 48.61
N GLU A 252 -39.39 24.25 48.90
CA GLU A 252 -40.51 24.27 49.84
C GLU A 252 -40.01 23.81 51.21
N LYS A 253 -39.76 24.79 52.09
CA LYS A 253 -39.64 24.56 53.52
C LYS A 253 -41.03 24.38 54.10
N ILE A 254 -41.31 23.16 54.51
CA ILE A 254 -42.32 22.81 55.52
C ILE A 254 -41.86 23.45 56.84
N TYR A 255 -42.70 24.31 57.43
CA TYR A 255 -42.68 24.62 58.85
C TYR A 255 -44.11 24.58 59.37
N ASP A 256 -44.25 23.84 60.48
CA ASP A 256 -45.37 23.82 61.41
C ASP A 256 -45.78 25.21 61.91
#